data_AF-A0A151T4T4-F1
#
_entry.id   AF-A0A151T4T4-F1
#
_cell.length_a   1.000
_cell.length_b   1.000
_cell.length_c   1.000
_cell.angle_alpha   90.00
_cell.angle_beta   90.00
_cell.angle_gamma   90.00
#
_symmetry.space_group_name_H-M   'P 1'
#
loop_
_entity.id
_entity.type
_entity.pdbx_description
1 polymer ?
#
loop_
_entity_poly.entity_id
_entity_poly.type
_entity_poly.pdbx_seq_one_letter_code
_entity_poly.pdbx_strand_id
1 'polypeptide(L)'
;MLVGEAKYWWDSTRRLLEGGGVIITWEVFRAKFFEKYFPNDVRRDKEIKFMQLKQGNMTVGEYVSKFEKLRKYSAFFYNLGERMKCIKFEDRLKPELRNAIGILEISDFPLLIYKCHFFGRF
;
A
#
# COMPACT_ATOMS: atom_id res chain seq x y z
N MET A 1 -14.06 19.16 2.08
CA MET A 1 -13.43 20.40 2.57
C MET A 1 -12.40 20.05 3.63
N LEU A 2 -11.29 20.79 3.72
CA LEU A 2 -10.34 20.66 4.84
C LEU A 2 -10.94 21.29 6.10
N VAL A 3 -10.68 20.69 7.26
CA VAL A 3 -11.18 21.14 8.56
C VAL A 3 -10.06 21.16 9.59
N GLY A 4 -10.23 21.94 10.67
CA GLY A 4 -9.26 22.02 11.76
C GLY A 4 -7.87 22.49 11.30
N GLU A 5 -6.82 21.89 11.85
CA GLU A 5 -5.41 22.20 11.57
C GLU A 5 -5.09 22.19 10.06
N ALA A 6 -5.67 21.26 9.31
CA ALA A 6 -5.44 21.15 7.87
C ALA A 6 -5.97 22.36 7.09
N LYS A 7 -7.08 22.97 7.55
CA LYS A 7 -7.59 24.21 6.96
C LYS A 7 -6.62 25.36 7.22
N TYR A 8 -6.18 25.55 8.47
CA TYR A 8 -5.27 26.63 8.84
C TYR A 8 -3.93 26.54 8.11
N TRP A 9 -3.35 25.34 8.03
CA TRP A 9 -2.12 25.09 7.27
C TRP A 9 -2.31 25.43 5.79
N TRP A 10 -3.42 24.99 5.18
CA TRP A 10 -3.65 25.22 3.76
C TRP A 10 -3.89 26.70 3.46
N ASP A 11 -4.64 27.41 4.30
CA ASP A 11 -4.88 28.85 4.16
C ASP A 11 -3.55 29.65 4.24
N SER A 12 -2.64 29.28 5.14
CA SER A 12 -1.30 29.89 5.21
C SER A 12 -0.43 29.53 4.01
N THR A 13 -0.44 28.27 3.58
CA THR A 13 0.37 27.78 2.46
C THR A 13 -0.08 28.40 1.14
N ARG A 14 -1.38 28.51 0.92
CA ARG A 14 -1.99 29.15 -0.24
C ARG A 14 -1.53 30.60 -0.36
N ARG A 15 -1.58 31.38 0.72
CA ARG A 15 -1.15 32.79 0.71
C ARG A 15 0.32 32.96 0.28
N LEU A 16 1.20 32.07 0.74
CA LEU A 16 2.62 32.09 0.35
C LEU A 16 2.82 31.74 -1.13
N LEU A 17 2.10 30.73 -1.62
CA LEU A 17 2.16 30.31 -3.03
C LEU A 17 1.63 31.40 -3.97
N GLU A 18 0.48 31.99 -3.64
CA GLU A 18 -0.11 33.09 -4.39
C GLU A 18 0.79 34.33 -4.35
N GLY A 19 1.38 34.65 -3.20
CA GLY A 19 2.37 35.73 -3.06
C GLY A 19 3.65 35.50 -3.87
N GLY A 20 3.98 34.25 -4.16
CA GLY A 20 5.08 33.86 -5.05
C GLY A 20 4.68 33.72 -6.52
N GLY A 21 3.46 34.11 -6.90
CA GLY A 21 2.97 34.04 -8.28
C GLY A 21 2.59 32.63 -8.76
N VAL A 22 2.48 31.65 -7.85
CA VAL A 22 2.09 30.27 -8.20
C VAL A 22 0.58 30.18 -8.36
N ILE A 23 0.13 29.75 -9.53
CA ILE A 23 -1.29 29.45 -9.77
C ILE A 23 -1.66 28.16 -9.01
N ILE A 24 -2.65 28.27 -8.13
CA ILE A 24 -3.13 27.15 -7.32
C ILE A 24 -4.01 26.23 -8.17
N THR A 25 -3.39 25.21 -8.78
CA THR A 25 -4.12 24.09 -9.40
C THR A 25 -4.37 22.98 -8.39
N TRP A 26 -5.23 22.03 -8.77
CA TRP A 26 -5.46 20.83 -7.97
C TRP A 26 -4.19 19.99 -7.77
N GLU A 27 -3.31 19.96 -8.76
CA GLU A 27 -2.02 19.28 -8.73
C GLU A 27 -1.09 19.94 -7.70
N VAL A 28 -1.04 21.27 -7.66
CA VAL A 28 -0.25 22.04 -6.68
C VAL A 28 -0.76 21.79 -5.26
N PHE A 29 -2.08 21.82 -5.06
CA PHE A 29 -2.69 21.46 -3.78
C PHE A 29 -2.31 20.04 -3.36
N ARG A 30 -2.52 19.05 -4.24
CA ARG A 30 -2.18 17.65 -3.95
C ARG A 30 -0.71 17.51 -3.60
N ALA A 31 0.20 18.10 -4.39
CA ALA A 31 1.63 18.03 -4.13
C ALA A 31 1.99 18.56 -2.74
N LYS A 32 1.51 19.75 -2.37
CA LYS A 32 1.77 20.36 -1.05
C LYS A 32 1.11 19.60 0.09
N PHE A 33 -0.09 19.08 -0.14
CA PHE A 33 -0.81 18.26 0.83
C PHE A 33 -0.06 16.96 1.12
N PHE A 34 0.41 16.27 0.07
CA PHE A 34 1.25 15.09 0.23
C PHE A 34 2.59 15.42 0.85
N GLU A 35 3.24 16.53 0.49
CA GLU A 35 4.49 16.97 1.12
C GLU A 35 4.34 17.16 2.64
N LYS A 36 3.27 17.82 3.09
CA LYS A 36 3.02 18.13 4.50
C LYS A 36 2.58 16.92 5.33
N TYR A 37 1.66 16.09 4.80
CA TYR A 37 1.00 15.03 5.56
C TYR A 37 1.50 13.62 5.22
N PHE A 38 2.19 13.47 4.09
CA PHE A 38 2.78 12.21 3.62
C PHE A 38 4.19 12.46 3.08
N PRO A 39 5.11 13.02 3.90
CA PRO A 39 6.47 13.29 3.45
C PRO A 39 7.10 12.03 2.84
N ASN A 40 7.94 12.23 1.82
CA ASN A 40 8.50 11.13 1.02
C ASN A 40 9.09 10.00 1.86
N ASP A 41 9.62 10.31 3.05
CA ASP A 41 10.17 9.34 3.99
C ASP A 41 9.08 8.41 4.58
N VAL A 42 7.89 8.93 4.91
CA VAL A 42 6.79 8.08 5.40
C VAL A 42 6.26 7.19 4.27
N ARG A 43 6.14 7.70 3.05
CA ARG A 43 5.74 6.88 1.89
C ARG A 43 6.78 5.81 1.59
N ARG A 44 8.06 6.20 1.56
CA ARG A 44 9.20 5.30 1.35
C ARG A 44 9.26 4.24 2.45
N ASP A 45 9.05 4.61 3.71
CA ASP A 45 8.99 3.67 4.83
C ASP A 45 7.86 2.66 4.68
N LYS A 46 6.68 3.11 4.24
CA LYS A 46 5.55 2.20 3.98
C LYS A 46 5.84 1.27 2.80
N GLU A 47 6.51 1.78 1.77
CA GLU A 47 6.93 0.99 0.62
C GLU A 47 8.01 -0.04 0.98
N ILE A 48 9.02 0.35 1.77
CA ILE A 48 10.03 -0.56 2.33
C ILE A 48 9.36 -1.61 3.20
N LYS A 49 8.45 -1.21 4.10
CA LYS A 49 7.66 -2.14 4.93
C LYS A 49 6.84 -3.10 4.08
N PHE A 50 6.30 -2.66 2.93
CA PHE A 50 5.60 -3.53 2.00
C PHE A 50 6.54 -4.51 1.31
N MET A 51 7.70 -4.04 0.82
CA MET A 51 8.69 -4.88 0.16
C MET A 51 9.26 -5.96 1.10
N GLN A 52 9.44 -5.63 2.38
CA GLN A 52 9.94 -6.54 3.41
C GLN A 52 8.84 -7.38 4.07
N LEU A 53 7.56 -7.16 3.73
CA LEU A 53 6.45 -7.85 4.36
C LEU A 53 6.50 -9.36 4.05
N LYS A 54 6.69 -10.18 5.08
CA LYS A 54 6.54 -11.64 5.03
C LYS A 54 5.45 -12.06 6.01
N GLN A 55 4.80 -13.19 5.78
CA GLN A 55 3.76 -13.72 6.65
C GLN A 55 4.30 -14.06 8.04
N GLY A 56 5.54 -14.58 8.15
CA GLY A 56 6.17 -15.18 9.34
C GLY A 56 5.50 -14.90 10.68
N ASN A 57 5.21 -15.88 11.52
CA ASN A 57 4.38 -15.82 12.74
C ASN A 57 2.94 -15.29 12.62
N MET A 58 2.59 -14.31 11.77
CA MET A 58 1.21 -13.86 11.61
C MET A 58 0.29 -14.98 11.11
N THR A 59 -0.96 -14.92 11.53
CA THR A 59 -2.05 -15.68 10.89
C THR A 59 -2.22 -15.18 9.45
N VAL A 60 -2.86 -16.00 8.60
CA VAL A 60 -3.15 -15.59 7.21
C VAL A 60 -4.00 -14.32 7.19
N GLY A 61 -5.00 -14.21 8.07
CA GLY A 61 -5.87 -13.02 8.12
C GLY A 61 -5.15 -11.74 8.52
N GLU A 62 -4.25 -11.81 9.50
CA GLU A 62 -3.41 -10.66 9.87
C GLU A 62 -2.47 -10.26 8.74
N TYR A 63 -1.85 -11.25 8.09
CA TYR A 63 -0.96 -11.02 6.95
C TYR A 63 -1.69 -10.36 5.78
N VAL A 64 -2.83 -10.92 5.36
CA VAL A 64 -3.67 -10.36 4.28
C VAL A 64 -4.09 -8.93 4.61
N SER A 65 -4.56 -8.70 5.84
CA SER A 65 -4.95 -7.36 6.31
C SER A 65 -3.80 -6.36 6.24
N LYS A 66 -2.59 -6.78 6.62
CA LYS A 66 -1.38 -5.93 6.57
C LYS A 66 -0.90 -5.72 5.13
N PHE A 67 -1.02 -6.74 4.28
CA PHE A 67 -0.70 -6.67 2.85
C PHE A 67 -1.60 -5.65 2.14
N GLU A 68 -2.92 -5.74 2.32
CA GLU A 68 -3.90 -4.82 1.76
C GLU A 68 -3.68 -3.37 2.23
N LYS A 69 -3.37 -3.19 3.53
CA LYS A 69 -3.06 -1.87 4.09
C LYS A 69 -1.78 -1.26 3.50
N LEU A 70 -0.80 -2.07 3.13
CA LEU A 70 0.52 -1.59 2.67
C LEU A 70 0.65 -1.53 1.15
N ARG A 71 -0.04 -2.39 0.39
CA ARG A 71 0.06 -2.42 -1.08
C ARG A 71 -0.32 -1.08 -1.71
N LYS A 72 -1.19 -0.32 -1.05
CA LYS A 72 -1.62 1.01 -1.50
C LYS A 72 -0.50 2.04 -1.61
N TYR A 73 0.64 1.79 -0.96
CA TYR A 73 1.81 2.65 -1.00
C TYR A 73 2.84 2.23 -2.05
N SER A 74 2.66 1.07 -2.71
CA SER A 74 3.56 0.57 -3.75
C SER A 74 2.93 0.72 -5.12
N ALA A 75 3.33 1.78 -5.85
CA ALA A 75 2.91 1.98 -7.24
C ALA A 75 3.34 0.79 -8.12
N PHE A 76 4.50 0.20 -7.84
CA PHE A 76 4.97 -1.01 -8.50
C PHE A 76 3.94 -2.15 -8.41
N PHE A 77 3.40 -2.42 -7.22
CA PHE A 77 2.46 -3.53 -7.03
C PHE A 77 1.13 -3.36 -7.77
N TYR A 78 0.62 -2.13 -7.86
CA TYR A 78 -0.60 -1.84 -8.61
C TYR A 78 -0.46 -2.15 -10.11
N ASN A 79 0.71 -1.86 -10.67
CA ASN A 79 0.98 -2.02 -12.10
C ASN A 79 1.36 -3.45 -12.49
N LEU A 80 1.44 -4.39 -11.54
CA LEU A 80 1.69 -5.80 -11.83
C LEU A 80 0.49 -6.44 -12.52
N GLY A 81 0.75 -7.35 -13.46
CA GLY A 81 -0.25 -8.28 -13.93
C GLY A 81 -0.70 -9.24 -12.82
N GLU A 82 -1.93 -9.76 -12.94
CA GLU A 82 -2.57 -10.54 -11.87
C GLU A 82 -1.74 -11.75 -11.42
N ARG A 83 -1.21 -12.52 -12.37
CA ARG A 83 -0.29 -13.64 -12.09
C ARG A 83 0.94 -13.22 -11.28
N MET A 84 1.51 -12.05 -11.58
CA MET A 84 2.68 -11.55 -10.86
C MET A 84 2.31 -11.08 -9.44
N LYS A 85 1.10 -10.58 -9.22
CA LYS A 85 0.58 -10.29 -7.86
C LYS A 85 0.49 -11.57 -7.04
N CYS A 86 -0.01 -12.66 -7.63
CA CYS A 86 -0.06 -13.98 -6.98
C CYS A 86 1.33 -14.44 -6.56
N ILE A 87 2.27 -14.51 -7.51
CA ILE A 87 3.64 -14.94 -7.25
C ILE A 87 4.29 -14.12 -6.13
N LYS A 88 4.16 -12.78 -6.17
CA LYS A 88 4.76 -11.91 -5.14
C LYS A 88 4.13 -12.09 -3.77
N PHE A 89 2.85 -12.43 -3.70
CA PHE A 89 2.18 -12.74 -2.45
C PHE A 89 2.62 -14.11 -1.92
N GLU A 90 2.63 -15.14 -2.77
CA GLU A 90 3.06 -16.51 -2.45
C GLU A 90 4.50 -16.57 -1.94
N ASP A 91 5.42 -15.86 -2.59
CA ASP A 91 6.84 -15.78 -2.19
C ASP A 91 7.05 -15.24 -0.77
N ARG A 92 6.05 -14.56 -0.23
CA ARG A 92 6.07 -13.93 1.09
C ARG A 92 5.28 -14.73 2.13
N LEU A 93 4.62 -15.82 1.75
CA LEU A 93 3.95 -16.74 2.67
C LEU A 93 4.95 -17.56 3.50
N LYS A 94 4.47 -18.15 4.58
CA LYS A 94 5.23 -19.16 5.34
C LYS A 94 5.49 -20.39 4.46
N PRO A 95 6.63 -21.09 4.60
CA PRO A 95 7.01 -22.18 3.72
C PRO A 95 5.94 -23.27 3.57
N GLU A 96 5.28 -23.65 4.66
CA GLU A 96 4.28 -24.71 4.69
C GLU A 96 3.08 -24.34 3.81
N LEU A 97 2.59 -23.11 3.96
CA LEU A 97 1.46 -22.58 3.19
C LEU A 97 1.87 -22.30 1.73
N ARG A 98 3.07 -21.76 1.51
CA ARG A 98 3.62 -21.52 0.18
C ARG A 98 3.69 -22.82 -0.63
N ASN A 99 4.12 -23.92 -0.02
CA ASN A 99 4.18 -25.21 -0.69
C ASN A 99 2.78 -25.74 -1.04
N ALA A 100 1.84 -25.68 -0.11
CA ALA A 100 0.46 -26.12 -0.34
C ALA A 100 -0.25 -25.32 -1.44
N ILE A 101 -0.04 -23.99 -1.44
CA ILE A 101 -0.62 -23.07 -2.42
C ILE A 101 0.08 -23.16 -3.77
N GLY A 102 1.41 -23.26 -3.81
CA GLY A 102 2.20 -23.28 -5.03
C GLY A 102 1.85 -24.44 -5.96
N ILE A 103 1.43 -25.59 -5.41
CA ILE A 103 0.95 -26.75 -6.18
C ILE A 103 -0.31 -26.41 -7.00
N LEU A 104 -1.12 -25.45 -6.55
CA LEU A 104 -2.39 -25.10 -7.20
C LEU A 104 -2.22 -24.13 -8.38
N GLU A 105 -1.02 -23.57 -8.58
CA GLU A 105 -0.68 -22.64 -9.67
C GLU A 105 -1.70 -21.50 -9.88
N ILE A 106 -2.22 -20.94 -8.78
CA ILE A 106 -3.31 -19.97 -8.83
C ILE A 106 -2.83 -18.65 -9.44
N SER A 107 -3.49 -18.20 -10.50
CA SER A 107 -3.19 -16.93 -11.18
C SER A 107 -4.24 -15.84 -10.98
N ASP A 108 -5.30 -16.15 -10.22
CA ASP A 108 -6.34 -15.21 -9.79
C ASP A 108 -6.12 -14.80 -8.34
N PHE A 109 -5.90 -13.50 -8.10
CA PHE A 109 -5.51 -13.01 -6.79
C PHE A 109 -6.62 -13.17 -5.72
N PRO A 110 -7.90 -12.87 -5.99
CA PRO A 110 -8.98 -13.16 -5.05
C PRO A 110 -9.07 -14.65 -4.65
N LEU A 111 -8.97 -15.56 -5.63
CA LEU A 111 -8.99 -17.00 -5.37
C LEU A 111 -7.80 -17.45 -4.53
N LEU A 112 -6.62 -16.88 -4.78
CA LEU A 112 -5.42 -17.15 -3.99
C LEU A 112 -5.64 -16.81 -2.52
N ILE A 113 -6.18 -15.62 -2.23
CA ILE A 113 -6.46 -15.17 -0.86
C ILE A 113 -7.46 -16.10 -0.19
N TYR A 114 -8.54 -16.47 -0.88
CA TYR A 114 -9.53 -17.43 -0.38
C TYR A 114 -8.89 -18.78 -0.02
N LYS A 115 -8.05 -19.33 -0.90
CA LYS A 115 -7.35 -20.60 -0.65
C LYS A 115 -6.37 -20.49 0.51
N CYS A 116 -5.62 -19.39 0.62
CA CYS A 116 -4.74 -19.16 1.77
C CYS A 116 -5.50 -19.18 3.09
N HIS A 117 -6.70 -18.57 3.13
CA HIS A 117 -7.56 -18.63 4.32
C HIS A 117 -8.06 -20.04 4.64
N PHE A 118 -8.34 -20.84 3.62
CA PHE A 118 -8.75 -22.23 3.81
C PHE A 118 -7.63 -23.10 4.39
N PHE A 119 -6.43 -23.02 3.82
CA PHE A 119 -5.28 -23.82 4.28
C PHE A 119 -4.67 -23.31 5.59
N GLY A 120 -4.71 -22.01 5.86
CA GLY A 120 -4.15 -21.42 7.08
C GLY A 120 -4.98 -21.58 8.36
N ARG A 121 -6.04 -22.42 8.32
CA ARG A 121 -6.87 -22.77 9.48
C ARG A 121 -6.43 -24.07 10.17
N PHE A 122 -5.45 -24.77 9.61
CA PHE A 122 -4.79 -25.94 10.16
C PHE A 122 -3.34 -25.61 10.50
#